data_AF-A0A529LKQ2-F1
#
_entry.id   AF-A0A529LKQ2-F1
#
_cell.length_a   1.000
_cell.length_b   1.000
_cell.length_c   1.000
_cell.angle_alpha   90.00
_cell.angle_beta   90.00
_cell.angle_gamma   90.00
#
_symmetry.space_group_name_H-M   'P 1'
#
loop_
_entity.id
_entity.type
_entity.pdbx_description
1 polymer ?
#
loop_
_entity_poly.entity_id
_entity_poly.type
_entity_poly.pdbx_seq_one_letter_code
_entity_poly.pdbx_strand_id
1 'polypeptide(L)'
;MNLFRNVVFIAAIAGLVAGVVLACLQAYATVPLILKAEVYEQAGGGHHHDHAAPAATDSNAMSTTAPAGDAMSSAAPAAEAAPADEGWAPAEGFERFAFSVLANIVTGIGFALILVAVSEFAGGIGGWRQGVFWGLAGFAVFTLA
;
A
#
# COMPACT_ATOMS: atom_id res chain seq x y z
N MET A 1 35.13 7.45 -1.03
CA MET A 1 34.26 7.56 -2.23
C MET A 1 33.95 6.20 -2.87
N ASN A 2 34.89 5.24 -2.89
CA ASN A 2 34.64 3.92 -3.50
C ASN A 2 33.62 3.06 -2.72
N LEU A 3 33.64 3.07 -1.38
CA LEU A 3 32.72 2.28 -0.57
C LEU A 3 31.25 2.65 -0.79
N PHE A 4 30.91 3.93 -0.63
CA PHE A 4 29.55 4.44 -0.85
C PHE A 4 29.03 4.10 -2.25
N ARG A 5 29.86 4.30 -3.28
CA ARG A 5 29.53 3.95 -4.65
C ARG A 5 29.22 2.46 -4.79
N ASN A 6 30.07 1.59 -4.24
CA ASN A 6 29.86 0.14 -4.30
C ASN A 6 28.58 -0.29 -3.58
N VAL A 7 28.31 0.26 -2.38
CA VAL A 7 27.09 -0.02 -1.62
C VAL A 7 25.85 0.32 -2.45
N VAL A 8 25.82 1.53 -3.03
CA VAL A 8 24.66 1.98 -3.83
C VAL A 8 24.48 1.13 -5.09
N PHE A 9 25.55 0.83 -5.83
CA PHE A 9 25.44 0.02 -7.06
C PHE A 9 25.05 -1.43 -6.78
N ILE A 10 25.64 -2.06 -5.75
CA ILE A 10 25.31 -3.43 -5.37
C ILE A 10 23.84 -3.52 -4.92
N ALA A 11 23.41 -2.58 -4.06
CA ALA A 11 22.04 -2.52 -3.60
C ALA A 11 21.05 -2.24 -4.74
N ALA A 12 21.38 -1.35 -5.67
CA ALA A 12 20.53 -1.06 -6.83
C ALA A 12 20.30 -2.30 -7.70
N ILE A 13 21.37 -3.06 -8.00
CA ILE A 13 21.26 -4.28 -8.82
C ILE A 13 20.52 -5.38 -8.05
N ALA A 14 20.90 -5.63 -6.79
CA ALA A 14 20.26 -6.65 -5.96
C ALA A 14 18.77 -6.35 -5.75
N GLY A 15 18.44 -5.09 -5.46
CA GLY A 15 17.08 -4.63 -5.27
C GLY A 15 16.23 -4.64 -6.54
N LEU A 16 16.81 -4.32 -7.70
CA LEU A 16 16.14 -4.47 -8.99
C LEU A 16 15.79 -5.94 -9.25
N VAL A 17 16.74 -6.85 -9.08
CA VAL A 17 16.50 -8.29 -9.27
C VAL A 17 15.43 -8.79 -8.31
N ALA A 18 15.53 -8.44 -7.02
CA ALA A 18 14.54 -8.82 -6.02
C ALA A 18 13.15 -8.26 -6.34
N GLY A 19 13.06 -6.99 -6.73
CA GLY A 19 11.81 -6.33 -7.10
C GLY A 19 11.14 -6.93 -8.34
N VAL A 20 11.92 -7.28 -9.37
CA VAL A 20 11.41 -7.97 -10.55
C VAL A 20 10.90 -9.37 -10.19
N VAL A 21 11.65 -10.14 -9.40
CA VAL A 21 11.21 -11.46 -8.92
C VAL A 21 9.91 -11.35 -8.14
N LEU A 22 9.82 -10.39 -7.21
CA LEU A 22 8.61 -10.15 -6.43
C LEU A 22 7.42 -9.77 -7.31
N ALA A 23 7.64 -8.90 -8.30
CA ALA A 23 6.59 -8.51 -9.24
C ALA A 23 6.09 -9.71 -10.07
N CYS A 24 6.97 -10.60 -10.52
CA CYS A 24 6.57 -11.83 -11.19
C CYS A 24 5.74 -12.74 -10.27
N LEU A 25 6.18 -12.94 -9.01
CA LEU A 25 5.41 -13.72 -8.04
C LEU A 25 4.03 -13.11 -7.80
N GLN A 26 3.94 -11.79 -7.67
CA GLN A 26 2.68 -11.09 -7.49
C GLN A 26 1.76 -11.22 -8.71
N ALA A 27 2.31 -11.16 -9.94
CA ALA A 27 1.56 -11.31 -11.17
C ALA A 27 0.89 -12.70 -11.30
N TYR A 28 1.56 -13.77 -10.83
CA TYR A 28 1.03 -15.13 -10.91
C TYR A 28 0.24 -15.59 -9.69
N ALA A 29 0.47 -15.00 -8.51
CA ALA A 29 -0.19 -15.40 -7.27
C ALA A 29 -1.23 -14.37 -6.82
N THR A 30 -0.83 -13.13 -6.56
CA THR A 30 -1.68 -12.12 -5.91
C THR A 30 -2.71 -11.51 -6.85
N VAL A 31 -2.30 -11.12 -8.07
CA VAL A 31 -3.20 -10.50 -9.05
C VAL A 31 -4.43 -11.35 -9.38
N PRO A 32 -4.33 -12.67 -9.66
CA PRO A 32 -5.52 -13.48 -9.93
C PRO A 32 -6.44 -13.63 -8.71
N LEU A 33 -5.90 -13.59 -7.48
CA LEU A 33 -6.72 -13.61 -6.26
C LEU A 33 -7.52 -12.31 -6.10
N ILE A 34 -6.92 -11.16 -6.42
CA ILE A 34 -7.60 -9.85 -6.40
C ILE A 34 -8.76 -9.85 -7.41
N LEU A 35 -8.50 -10.22 -8.66
CA LEU A 35 -9.54 -10.27 -9.70
C LEU A 35 -10.68 -11.24 -9.33
N LYS A 36 -10.35 -12.34 -8.65
CA LYS A 36 -11.37 -13.27 -8.16
C LYS A 36 -12.20 -12.65 -7.02
N ALA A 37 -11.58 -11.89 -6.12
CA ALA A 37 -12.26 -11.19 -5.04
C ALA A 37 -13.21 -10.10 -5.57
N GLU A 38 -12.79 -9.30 -6.55
CA GLU A 38 -13.61 -8.27 -7.20
C GLU A 38 -14.93 -8.85 -7.74
N VAL A 39 -14.88 -10.03 -8.37
CA VAL A 39 -16.09 -10.72 -8.88
C VAL A 39 -17.06 -11.08 -7.74
N TYR A 40 -16.56 -11.45 -6.57
CA TYR A 40 -17.41 -11.79 -5.42
C TYR A 40 -18.00 -10.55 -4.74
N GLU A 41 -17.25 -9.45 -4.66
CA GLU A 41 -17.75 -8.18 -4.12
C GLU A 41 -18.80 -7.54 -5.04
N GLN A 42 -18.58 -7.63 -6.36
CA GLN A 42 -19.51 -7.11 -7.35
C GLN A 42 -20.80 -7.95 -7.43
N ALA A 43 -20.72 -9.27 -7.24
CA ALA A 43 -21.88 -10.16 -7.17
C ALA A 43 -22.64 -10.07 -5.84
N GLY A 44 -21.96 -9.70 -4.75
CA GLY A 44 -22.52 -9.59 -3.40
C GLY A 44 -23.20 -8.26 -3.08
N GLY A 45 -23.21 -7.29 -4.01
CA GLY A 45 -23.79 -5.97 -3.77
C GLY A 45 -22.95 -5.14 -2.79
N GLY A 46 -21.67 -4.90 -3.11
CA GLY A 46 -20.83 -3.83 -2.58
C GLY A 46 -21.10 -3.41 -1.14
N HIS A 47 -20.57 -4.14 -0.15
CA HIS A 47 -20.53 -3.66 1.22
C HIS A 47 -19.53 -2.50 1.33
N HIS A 48 -19.99 -1.28 1.06
CA HIS A 48 -19.26 -0.06 1.37
C HIS A 48 -19.19 0.10 2.89
N HIS A 49 -17.99 -0.02 3.45
CA HIS A 49 -17.73 0.40 4.81
C HIS A 49 -17.60 1.93 4.83
N ASP A 50 -18.72 2.60 5.13
CA ASP A 50 -18.73 4.02 5.49
C ASP A 50 -17.81 4.24 6.70
N HIS A 51 -16.58 4.69 6.44
CA HIS A 51 -15.74 5.30 7.45
C HIS A 51 -15.95 6.80 7.43
N ALA A 52 -17.19 7.23 7.68
CA ALA A 52 -17.46 8.58 8.11
C ALA A 52 -16.88 8.76 9.52
N ALA A 53 -15.71 9.39 9.60
CA ALA A 53 -15.17 9.87 10.86
C ALA A 53 -16.20 10.78 11.53
N PRO A 54 -16.50 10.63 12.84
CA PRO A 54 -17.37 11.58 13.52
C PRO A 54 -16.65 12.92 13.51
N ALA A 55 -17.17 13.87 12.73
CA ALA A 55 -16.74 15.25 12.82
C ALA A 55 -16.87 15.68 14.28
N ALA A 56 -15.76 16.20 14.82
CA ALA A 56 -15.70 16.76 16.15
C ALA A 56 -16.87 17.74 16.32
N THR A 57 -17.79 17.41 17.23
CA THR A 57 -18.80 18.36 17.73
C THR A 57 -18.07 19.42 18.52
N ASP A 58 -17.68 20.50 17.83
CA ASP A 58 -17.26 21.72 18.46
C ASP A 58 -18.39 22.23 19.35
N SER A 59 -18.03 22.38 20.60
CA SER A 59 -18.88 22.88 21.67
C SER A 59 -19.18 24.35 21.42
N ASN A 60 -20.44 24.68 21.14
CA ASN A 60 -20.93 26.01 21.45
C ASN A 60 -22.37 25.94 21.98
N ALA A 61 -22.44 25.91 23.31
CA ALA A 61 -23.64 26.21 24.07
C ALA A 61 -24.05 27.66 23.82
N MET A 62 -25.27 27.87 23.31
CA MET A 62 -26.24 28.88 23.76
C MET A 62 -27.31 29.08 22.67
N SER A 63 -28.46 28.42 22.78
CA SER A 63 -29.75 29.09 22.59
C SER A 63 -30.90 28.18 23.01
N THR A 64 -31.82 28.78 23.74
CA THR A 64 -33.00 28.23 24.41
C THR A 64 -34.17 27.94 23.46
N THR A 65 -35.10 27.11 23.97
CA THR A 65 -36.52 26.88 23.61
C THR A 65 -36.86 25.68 22.69
N ALA A 66 -37.60 24.73 23.28
CA ALA A 66 -38.61 23.88 22.61
C ALA A 66 -40.00 24.56 22.77
N PRO A 67 -41.12 24.17 22.09
CA PRO A 67 -41.38 22.93 21.34
C PRO A 67 -42.25 23.07 20.04
N ALA A 68 -42.43 21.93 19.35
CA ALA A 68 -43.57 21.52 18.50
C ALA A 68 -43.92 22.29 17.20
N GLY A 69 -43.98 21.57 16.08
CA GLY A 69 -44.58 22.01 14.82
C GLY A 69 -44.62 20.88 13.79
N ASP A 70 -45.84 20.40 13.50
CA ASP A 70 -46.18 19.39 12.50
C ASP A 70 -45.76 19.75 11.07
N ALA A 71 -45.62 18.68 10.28
CA ALA A 71 -45.81 18.58 8.83
C ALA A 71 -44.82 19.31 7.91
N MET A 72 -44.19 18.52 7.02
CA MET A 72 -44.54 18.49 5.60
C MET A 72 -43.59 17.54 4.87
N SER A 73 -44.19 16.59 4.15
CA SER A 73 -43.56 15.87 3.06
C SER A 73 -43.00 16.89 2.07
N SER A 74 -41.67 16.97 1.98
CA SER A 74 -40.98 17.50 0.83
C SER A 74 -40.12 16.38 0.28
N ALA A 75 -40.53 15.86 -0.88
CA ALA A 75 -39.66 15.09 -1.73
C ALA A 75 -38.44 15.97 -2.06
N ALA A 76 -37.37 15.80 -1.28
CA ALA A 76 -36.09 16.39 -1.58
C ALA A 76 -35.60 15.77 -2.90
N PRO A 77 -35.01 16.58 -3.80
CA PRO A 77 -34.61 16.12 -5.11
C PRO A 77 -33.65 14.96 -4.95
N ALA A 78 -33.57 14.10 -5.97
CA ALA A 78 -32.44 13.20 -6.12
C ALA A 78 -31.16 14.03 -5.96
N ALA A 79 -30.59 14.01 -4.76
CA ALA A 79 -29.23 14.44 -4.54
C ALA A 79 -28.43 13.40 -5.30
N GLU A 80 -28.11 13.75 -6.53
CA GLU A 80 -27.04 13.15 -7.31
C GLU A 80 -25.89 13.03 -6.32
N ALA A 81 -25.66 11.78 -5.87
CA ALA A 81 -24.56 11.49 -4.96
C ALA A 81 -23.34 12.06 -5.66
N ALA A 82 -22.75 13.12 -5.09
CA ALA A 82 -21.45 13.57 -5.52
C ALA A 82 -20.59 12.31 -5.61
N PRO A 83 -19.86 12.09 -6.72
CA PRO A 83 -19.02 10.90 -6.82
C PRO A 83 -18.18 10.90 -5.54
N ALA A 84 -18.34 9.84 -4.74
CA ALA A 84 -17.42 9.62 -3.64
C ALA A 84 -16.03 9.78 -4.26
N ASP A 85 -15.19 10.64 -3.68
CA ASP A 85 -13.80 10.79 -4.10
C ASP A 85 -13.12 9.44 -3.87
N GLU A 86 -13.31 8.51 -4.82
CA GLU A 86 -12.55 7.28 -4.89
C GLU A 86 -11.12 7.73 -5.12
N GLY A 87 -10.32 7.65 -4.05
CA GLY A 87 -8.93 8.05 -4.07
C GLY A 87 -8.24 7.42 -5.27
N TRP A 88 -7.38 8.20 -5.95
CA TRP A 88 -6.75 7.78 -7.20
C TRP A 88 -6.18 6.35 -7.10
N ALA A 89 -6.57 5.51 -8.06
CA ALA A 89 -6.06 4.17 -8.25
C ALA A 89 -5.56 4.01 -9.70
N PRO A 90 -4.49 3.23 -9.94
CA PRO A 90 -4.08 2.86 -11.29
C PRO A 90 -5.21 2.20 -12.07
N ALA A 91 -5.39 2.55 -13.35
CA ALA A 91 -6.37 1.86 -14.18
C ALA A 91 -6.01 0.37 -14.36
N GLU A 92 -7.04 -0.42 -14.63
CA GLU A 92 -6.91 -1.86 -14.84
C GLU A 92 -6.01 -2.23 -16.02
N GLY A 93 -5.40 -3.42 -15.92
CA GLY A 93 -4.50 -3.95 -16.93
C GLY A 93 -3.08 -3.40 -16.84
N PHE A 94 -2.63 -2.66 -17.86
CA PHE A 94 -1.22 -2.29 -18.02
C PHE A 94 -0.75 -1.26 -16.99
N GLU A 95 -1.57 -0.27 -16.65
CA GLU A 95 -1.20 0.79 -15.71
C GLU A 95 -0.96 0.21 -14.30
N ARG A 96 -1.91 -0.58 -13.79
CA ARG A 96 -1.75 -1.33 -12.53
C ARG A 96 -0.51 -2.23 -12.53
N PHE A 97 -0.25 -2.94 -13.62
CA PHE A 97 0.95 -3.78 -13.74
C PHE A 97 2.24 -2.96 -13.69
N ALA A 98 2.33 -1.89 -14.47
CA ALA A 98 3.52 -1.05 -14.55
C ALA A 98 3.84 -0.38 -13.21
N PHE A 99 2.83 0.20 -12.55
CA PHE A 99 3.00 0.78 -11.22
C PHE A 99 3.35 -0.27 -10.16
N SER A 100 2.77 -1.48 -10.23
CA SER A 100 3.13 -2.56 -9.32
C SER A 100 4.59 -2.99 -9.48
N VAL A 101 5.05 -3.17 -10.72
CA VAL A 101 6.46 -3.50 -11.02
C VAL A 101 7.38 -2.39 -10.52
N LEU A 102 7.06 -1.14 -10.82
CA LEU A 102 7.86 0.01 -10.41
C LEU A 102 7.93 0.13 -8.88
N ALA A 103 6.79 0.00 -8.20
CA ALA A 103 6.73 0.01 -6.74
C ALA A 103 7.57 -1.12 -6.13
N ASN A 104 7.48 -2.35 -6.67
CA ASN A 104 8.28 -3.47 -6.21
C ASN A 104 9.79 -3.25 -6.42
N ILE A 105 10.19 -2.64 -7.54
CA ILE A 105 11.60 -2.31 -7.80
C ILE A 105 12.10 -1.25 -6.80
N VAL A 106 11.35 -0.17 -6.60
CA VAL A 106 11.74 0.90 -5.67
C VAL A 106 11.85 0.36 -4.24
N THR A 107 10.85 -0.41 -3.80
CA THR A 107 10.87 -1.08 -2.50
C THR A 107 12.04 -2.06 -2.37
N GLY A 108 12.27 -2.88 -3.41
CA GLY A 108 13.39 -3.82 -3.44
C GLY A 108 14.76 -3.13 -3.31
N ILE A 109 14.95 -2.01 -4.01
CA ILE A 109 16.16 -1.18 -3.90
C ILE A 109 16.29 -0.58 -2.49
N GLY A 110 15.21 -0.07 -1.91
CA GLY A 110 15.20 0.46 -0.55
C GLY A 110 15.62 -0.59 0.49
N PHE A 111 15.04 -1.79 0.44
CA PHE A 111 15.41 -2.90 1.32
C PHE A 111 16.86 -3.35 1.12
N ALA A 112 17.30 -3.47 -0.13
CA ALA A 112 18.68 -3.84 -0.44
C ALA A 112 19.66 -2.80 0.09
N LEU A 113 19.35 -1.50 0.00
CA LEU A 113 20.19 -0.42 0.55
C LEU A 113 20.32 -0.54 2.06
N ILE A 114 19.22 -0.77 2.77
CA ILE A 114 19.24 -0.97 4.23
C ILE A 114 20.09 -2.19 4.58
N LEU A 115 19.84 -3.34 3.94
CA LEU A 115 20.58 -4.57 4.23
C LEU A 115 22.08 -4.42 3.95
N VAL A 116 22.47 -3.87 2.80
CA VAL A 116 23.88 -3.70 2.45
C VAL A 116 24.53 -2.70 3.41
N ALA A 117 23.89 -1.56 3.70
CA ALA A 117 24.44 -0.56 4.61
C ALA A 117 24.66 -1.12 6.02
N VAL A 118 23.66 -1.83 6.59
CA VAL A 118 23.78 -2.46 7.91
C VAL A 118 24.83 -3.57 7.90
N SER A 119 24.93 -4.33 6.81
CA SER A 119 25.94 -5.39 6.68
C SER A 119 27.37 -4.84 6.71
N GLU A 120 27.64 -3.69 6.12
CA GLU A 120 28.95 -3.04 6.17
C GLU A 120 29.34 -2.65 7.60
N PHE A 121 28.39 -2.17 8.42
CA PHE A 121 28.64 -1.89 9.84
C PHE A 121 28.93 -3.17 10.65
N ALA A 122 28.43 -4.32 10.20
CA ALA A 122 28.63 -5.62 10.84
C ALA A 122 29.85 -6.40 10.30
N GLY A 123 30.74 -5.75 9.52
CA GLY A 123 31.95 -6.36 8.97
C GLY A 123 31.85 -6.79 7.49
N GLY A 124 30.78 -6.41 6.79
CA GLY A 124 30.57 -6.65 5.36
C GLY A 124 30.15 -8.07 5.00
N ILE A 125 29.79 -8.29 3.73
CA ILE A 125 29.41 -9.61 3.19
C ILE A 125 30.60 -10.20 2.43
N GLY A 126 31.29 -11.16 3.02
CA GLY A 126 32.49 -11.79 2.42
C GLY A 126 32.20 -12.92 1.43
N GLY A 127 30.96 -13.39 1.31
CA GLY A 127 30.58 -14.44 0.37
C GLY A 127 29.07 -14.74 0.32
N TRP A 128 28.66 -15.58 -0.63
CA TRP A 128 27.24 -15.84 -0.93
C TRP A 128 26.47 -16.44 0.26
N ARG A 129 27.11 -17.32 1.06
CA ARG A 129 26.50 -17.92 2.26
C ARG A 129 26.13 -16.87 3.29
N GLN A 130 27.02 -15.92 3.54
CA GLN A 130 26.78 -14.82 4.47
C GLN A 130 25.68 -13.89 3.93
N GLY A 131 25.61 -13.70 2.62
CA GLY A 131 24.50 -13.00 1.96
C GLY A 131 23.15 -13.69 2.20
N VAL A 132 23.08 -15.02 2.10
CA VAL A 132 21.85 -15.78 2.40
C VAL A 132 21.43 -15.60 3.87
N PHE A 133 22.37 -15.68 4.82
CA PHE A 133 22.05 -15.43 6.23
C PHE A 133 21.58 -14.00 6.49
N TRP A 134 22.18 -12.99 5.85
CA TRP A 134 21.71 -11.60 5.91
C TRP A 134 20.29 -11.45 5.35
N GLY A 135 20.00 -12.10 4.22
CA GLY A 135 18.66 -12.11 3.63
C GLY A 135 17.63 -12.77 4.54
N LEU A 136 17.94 -13.93 5.11
CA LEU A 136 17.05 -14.63 6.06
C LEU A 136 16.85 -13.85 7.36
N ALA A 137 17.89 -13.21 7.88
CA ALA A 137 17.79 -12.35 9.04
C ALA A 137 16.90 -11.13 8.76
N GLY A 138 17.10 -10.49 7.59
CA GLY A 138 16.23 -9.40 7.14
C GLY A 138 14.77 -9.83 7.03
N PHE A 139 14.51 -10.97 6.39
CA PHE A 139 13.16 -11.55 6.33
C PHE A 139 12.57 -11.83 7.71
N ALA A 140 13.34 -12.43 8.62
CA ALA A 140 12.87 -12.69 9.98
C ALA A 140 12.50 -11.40 10.72
N VAL A 141 13.31 -10.34 10.58
CA VAL A 141 13.09 -9.05 11.22
C VAL A 141 11.89 -8.30 10.64
N PHE A 142 11.72 -8.28 9.32
CA PHE A 142 10.69 -7.47 8.67
C PHE A 142 9.39 -8.21 8.37
N THR A 143 9.39 -9.54 8.44
CA THR A 143 8.24 -10.36 8.03
C THR A 143 7.76 -11.34 9.10
N LEU A 144 8.63 -11.81 10.01
CA LEU A 144 8.23 -12.78 11.05
C LEU A 144 8.07 -12.17 12.45
N ALA A 145 8.70 -11.04 12.73
CA ALA A 145 8.59 -10.31 14.00
C ALA A 145 7.24 -9.59 14.12
#